data_AF-F9UIX2-F1
#
_entry.id   AF-F9UIX2-F1
#
_cell.length_a   1.000
_cell.length_b   1.000
_cell.length_c   1.000
_cell.angle_alpha   90.00
_cell.angle_beta   90.00
_cell.angle_gamma   90.00
#
_symmetry.space_group_name_H-M   'P 1'
#
loop_
_entity.id
_entity.type
_entity.pdbx_description
1 polymer ?
#
loop_
_entity_poly.entity_id
_entity_poly.type
_entity_poly.pdbx_seq_one_letter_code
_entity_poly.pdbx_strand_id
1 'polypeptide(L)'
;MLRLVTPYAALASGGLLLQGAAVVMNGGAWLMLGRSNAGKSTLAGAALAAGRPILSDDINLLRPDDAGGFVSGAVPLTGDLRAHQTAGPDARFPVRGLLWLSQAETLGIEPMSAGEAASRMLACCPVVNTDPYRLERVFSVIERVLSVLPMHTLKFRRDDPFEAIEAMVLGAIKPASV
;
A
#
# COMPACT_ATOMS: atom_id res chain seq x y z
N MET A 1 20.52 -4.21 -9.51
CA MET A 1 19.74 -4.05 -10.76
C MET A 1 18.24 -4.25 -10.60
N LEU A 2 17.74 -5.24 -9.83
CA LEU A 2 16.28 -5.45 -9.68
C LEU A 2 15.51 -4.17 -9.25
N ARG A 3 16.01 -3.42 -8.27
CA ARG A 3 15.36 -2.16 -7.81
C ARG A 3 15.23 -1.06 -8.88
N LEU A 4 15.98 -1.14 -9.99
CA LEU A 4 15.86 -0.20 -11.11
C LEU A 4 14.95 -0.74 -12.21
N VAL A 5 15.03 -2.04 -12.53
CA VAL A 5 14.26 -2.64 -13.63
C VAL A 5 12.82 -2.94 -13.26
N THR A 6 12.57 -3.42 -12.03
CA THR A 6 11.24 -3.83 -11.58
C THR A 6 10.21 -2.68 -11.58
N PRO A 7 10.54 -1.43 -11.19
CA PRO A 7 9.61 -0.31 -11.32
C PRO A 7 9.12 -0.09 -12.77
N TYR A 8 10.04 -0.13 -13.74
CA TYR A 8 9.68 0.03 -15.16
C TYR A 8 8.87 -1.15 -15.70
N ALA A 9 9.19 -2.38 -15.29
CA ALA A 9 8.44 -3.57 -15.69
C ALA A 9 7.01 -3.56 -15.11
N ALA A 10 6.85 -3.14 -13.86
CA ALA A 10 5.54 -2.94 -13.24
C ALA A 10 4.73 -1.89 -14.03
N LEU A 11 5.34 -0.74 -14.32
CA LEU A 11 4.70 0.33 -15.11
C LEU A 11 4.33 -0.11 -16.53
N ALA A 12 5.20 -0.87 -17.19
CA ALA A 12 4.92 -1.44 -18.52
C ALA A 12 3.70 -2.40 -18.49
N SER A 13 3.46 -3.05 -17.36
CA SER A 13 2.32 -3.96 -17.15
C SER A 13 1.06 -3.25 -16.59
N GLY A 14 1.07 -1.91 -16.49
CA GLY A 14 -0.05 -1.13 -15.95
C GLY A 14 -0.16 -1.16 -14.42
N GLY A 15 0.89 -1.60 -13.73
CA GLY A 15 1.02 -1.57 -12.28
C GLY A 15 2.06 -0.56 -11.78
N LEU A 16 2.28 -0.55 -10.47
CA LEU A 16 3.27 0.32 -9.81
C LEU A 16 3.99 -0.45 -8.71
N LEU A 17 5.27 -0.11 -8.52
CA LEU A 17 5.95 -0.39 -7.26
C LEU A 17 5.73 0.79 -6.32
N LEU A 18 5.19 0.50 -5.14
CA LEU A 18 4.87 1.48 -4.11
C LEU A 18 5.74 1.27 -2.89
N GLN A 19 6.39 2.33 -2.45
CA GLN A 19 7.12 2.36 -1.20
C GLN A 19 6.16 2.50 -0.02
N GLY A 20 6.12 1.47 0.82
CA GLY A 20 5.41 1.44 2.07
C GLY A 20 5.30 0.03 2.65
N ALA A 21 4.34 -0.17 3.55
CA ALA A 21 4.04 -1.50 4.06
C ALA A 21 2.74 -2.05 3.43
N ALA A 22 2.61 -3.37 3.35
CA ALA A 22 1.35 -4.02 3.02
C ALA A 22 1.04 -5.13 4.00
N VAL A 23 -0.17 -5.05 4.57
CA VAL A 23 -0.69 -6.00 5.56
C VAL A 23 -1.95 -6.65 5.00
N VAL A 24 -2.15 -7.92 5.33
CA VAL A 24 -3.36 -8.65 5.00
C VAL A 24 -4.35 -8.56 6.16
N MET A 25 -5.49 -7.92 5.91
CA MET A 25 -6.61 -7.80 6.85
C MET A 25 -7.89 -8.32 6.18
N ASN A 26 -8.62 -9.20 6.87
CA ASN A 26 -9.85 -9.82 6.36
C ASN A 26 -9.73 -10.39 4.92
N GLY A 27 -8.62 -11.10 4.63
CA GLY A 27 -8.36 -11.72 3.32
C GLY A 27 -8.00 -10.75 2.19
N GLY A 28 -7.83 -9.45 2.47
CA GLY A 28 -7.42 -8.43 1.50
C GLY A 28 -6.14 -7.72 1.88
N ALA A 29 -5.37 -7.28 0.89
CA ALA A 29 -4.17 -6.48 1.10
C ALA A 29 -4.52 -5.00 1.28
N TRP A 30 -3.85 -4.36 2.24
CA TRP A 30 -3.96 -2.94 2.52
C TRP A 30 -2.58 -2.31 2.48
N LEU A 31 -2.41 -1.32 1.61
CA LEU A 31 -1.12 -0.63 1.41
C LEU A 31 -1.05 0.59 2.32
N MET A 32 -0.10 0.59 3.22
CA MET A 32 0.20 1.66 4.18
C MET A 32 1.35 2.50 3.62
N LEU A 33 0.99 3.63 3.03
CA LEU A 33 1.88 4.61 2.42
C LEU A 33 2.13 5.77 3.39
N GLY A 34 3.17 6.54 3.16
CA GLY A 34 3.47 7.70 3.99
C GLY A 34 4.91 8.15 3.86
N ARG A 35 5.20 9.34 4.38
CA ARG A 35 6.56 9.89 4.46
C ARG A 35 7.51 8.93 5.18
N SER A 36 8.82 9.13 4.99
CA SER A 36 9.80 8.48 5.85
C SER A 36 9.48 8.78 7.32
N ASN A 37 9.63 7.78 8.19
CA ASN A 37 9.28 7.84 9.62
C ASN A 37 7.78 8.05 9.96
N ALA A 38 6.85 7.93 8.99
CA ALA A 38 5.41 7.99 9.27
C ALA A 38 4.86 6.83 10.12
N GLY A 39 5.70 5.84 10.47
CA GLY A 39 5.32 4.68 11.28
C GLY A 39 4.90 3.44 10.50
N LYS A 40 5.27 3.33 9.21
CA LYS A 40 4.95 2.17 8.35
C LYS A 40 5.47 0.85 8.91
N SER A 41 6.76 0.77 9.26
CA SER A 41 7.36 -0.41 9.87
C SER A 41 6.82 -0.68 11.28
N THR A 42 6.50 0.36 12.04
CA THR A 42 5.86 0.24 13.36
C THR A 42 4.48 -0.41 13.24
N LEU A 43 3.66 0.08 12.32
CA LEU A 43 2.32 -0.44 12.07
C LEU A 43 2.36 -1.86 11.50
N ALA A 44 3.31 -2.14 10.60
CA ALA A 44 3.55 -3.49 10.11
C ALA A 44 3.94 -4.44 11.27
N GLY A 45 4.90 -4.04 12.12
CA GLY A 45 5.31 -4.82 13.29
C GLY A 45 4.14 -5.08 14.26
N ALA A 46 3.30 -4.07 14.52
CA ALA A 46 2.09 -4.23 15.32
C ALA A 46 1.10 -5.22 14.68
N ALA A 47 0.92 -5.15 13.35
CA ALA A 47 0.09 -6.09 12.61
C ALA A 47 0.58 -7.54 12.77
N LEU A 48 1.89 -7.76 12.62
CA LEU A 48 2.51 -9.07 12.79
C LEU A 48 2.33 -9.59 14.23
N ALA A 49 2.51 -8.73 15.23
CA ALA A 49 2.30 -9.08 16.64
C ALA A 49 0.83 -9.48 16.91
N ALA A 50 -0.11 -8.86 16.21
CA ALA A 50 -1.53 -9.21 16.21
C ALA A 50 -1.88 -10.42 15.28
N GLY A 51 -0.88 -11.09 14.73
CA GLY A 51 -1.05 -12.28 13.88
C GLY A 51 -1.55 -11.98 12.46
N ARG A 52 -1.41 -10.75 11.96
CA ARG A 52 -1.76 -10.39 10.58
C ARG A 52 -0.56 -10.57 9.65
N PRO A 53 -0.74 -11.26 8.51
CA PRO A 53 0.36 -11.43 7.55
C PRO A 53 0.84 -10.10 6.97
N ILE A 54 2.16 -9.97 6.79
CA ILE A 54 2.79 -8.86 6.09
C ILE A 54 3.29 -9.36 4.73
N LEU A 55 3.00 -8.62 3.66
CA LEU A 55 3.55 -8.90 2.33
C LEU A 55 4.92 -8.25 2.16
N SER A 56 5.08 -7.00 2.57
CA SER A 56 6.35 -6.27 2.60
C SER A 56 6.21 -5.03 3.47
N ASP A 57 7.30 -4.52 4.03
CA ASP A 57 7.39 -3.30 4.83
C ASP A 57 8.15 -2.15 4.12
N ASP A 58 8.69 -2.41 2.92
CA ASP A 58 9.45 -1.43 2.13
C ASP A 58 8.85 -1.21 0.74
N ILE A 59 8.89 -2.21 -0.15
CA ILE A 59 8.38 -2.09 -1.53
C ILE A 59 7.30 -3.13 -1.78
N ASN A 60 6.19 -2.67 -2.38
CA ASN A 60 5.03 -3.49 -2.70
C ASN A 60 4.67 -3.36 -4.17
N LEU A 61 4.36 -4.48 -4.82
CA LEU A 61 3.86 -4.48 -6.19
C LEU A 61 2.35 -4.39 -6.20
N LEU A 62 1.84 -3.31 -6.79
CA LEU A 62 0.44 -3.17 -7.15
C LEU A 62 0.30 -3.49 -8.64
N ARG A 63 -0.39 -4.59 -8.98
CA ARG A 63 -0.62 -4.97 -10.38
C ARG A 63 -2.11 -5.09 -10.68
N PRO A 64 -2.55 -4.78 -11.91
CA PRO A 64 -3.91 -5.07 -12.33
C PRO A 64 -4.21 -6.57 -12.18
N ASP A 65 -5.47 -6.89 -11.88
CA ASP A 65 -6.01 -8.24 -12.05
C ASP A 65 -6.91 -8.30 -13.30
N ASP A 66 -7.28 -9.53 -13.68
CA ASP A 66 -8.12 -9.78 -14.86
C ASP A 66 -9.57 -9.33 -14.68
N ALA A 67 -10.00 -9.08 -13.44
CA ALA A 67 -11.35 -8.63 -13.09
C ALA A 67 -11.48 -7.09 -13.02
N GLY A 68 -10.42 -6.36 -13.39
CA GLY A 68 -10.40 -4.89 -13.36
C GLY A 68 -10.02 -4.28 -12.01
N GLY A 69 -9.74 -5.11 -11.01
CA GLY A 69 -9.18 -4.74 -9.72
C GLY A 69 -7.65 -4.67 -9.72
N PHE A 70 -7.09 -4.68 -8.52
CA PHE A 70 -5.66 -4.74 -8.31
C PHE A 70 -5.31 -5.76 -7.23
N VAL A 71 -4.17 -6.42 -7.40
CA VAL A 71 -3.64 -7.40 -6.44
C VAL A 71 -2.22 -7.04 -6.02
N SER A 72 -1.86 -7.46 -4.81
CA SER A 72 -0.50 -7.40 -4.28
C SER A 72 -0.10 -8.76 -3.71
N GLY A 73 1.19 -9.03 -3.63
CA GLY A 73 1.73 -10.27 -3.10
C GLY A 73 3.12 -10.07 -2.51
N ALA A 74 3.64 -11.13 -1.90
CA ALA A 74 5.03 -11.17 -1.47
C ALA A 74 5.95 -10.91 -2.67
N VAL A 75 6.85 -9.95 -2.53
CA VAL A 75 7.91 -9.65 -3.50
C VAL A 75 9.27 -9.75 -2.82
N PRO A 76 10.35 -10.13 -3.54
CA PRO A 76 11.70 -10.21 -2.97
C PRO A 76 12.35 -8.82 -2.80
N LEU A 77 11.56 -7.80 -2.45
CA LEU A 77 11.92 -6.40 -2.27
C LEU A 77 11.41 -5.89 -0.89
N THR A 78 11.64 -6.68 0.14
CA THR A 78 11.25 -6.41 1.53
C THR A 78 12.35 -5.68 2.29
N GLY A 79 11.96 -4.89 3.30
CA GLY A 79 12.85 -4.25 4.26
C GLY A 79 13.21 -5.18 5.43
N ASP A 80 13.26 -4.61 6.62
CA ASP A 80 13.78 -5.25 7.83
C ASP A 80 12.91 -6.43 8.30
N LEU A 81 11.63 -6.43 7.93
CA LEU A 81 10.69 -7.51 8.26
C LEU A 81 10.72 -8.70 7.27
N ARG A 82 11.73 -8.79 6.39
CA ARG A 82 11.87 -9.90 5.43
C ARG A 82 11.77 -11.28 6.06
N ALA A 83 12.44 -11.49 7.20
CA ALA A 83 12.41 -12.79 7.91
C ALA A 83 11.02 -13.14 8.46
N HIS A 84 10.12 -12.16 8.51
CA HIS A 84 8.76 -12.26 9.02
C HIS A 84 7.70 -12.12 7.91
N GLN A 85 8.11 -12.16 6.64
CA GLN A 85 7.18 -12.30 5.53
C GLN A 85 6.49 -13.66 5.67
N THR A 86 5.21 -13.62 6.00
CA THR A 86 4.42 -14.80 6.33
C THR A 86 3.56 -15.29 5.16
N ALA A 87 3.37 -14.45 4.14
CA ALA A 87 2.73 -14.86 2.91
C ALA A 87 3.70 -15.65 2.03
N GLY A 88 3.26 -16.79 1.50
CA GLY A 88 4.04 -17.58 0.56
C GLY A 88 4.40 -16.80 -0.72
N PRO A 89 5.44 -17.22 -1.47
CA PRO A 89 5.94 -16.50 -2.64
C PRO A 89 4.90 -16.35 -3.76
N ASP A 90 3.94 -17.27 -3.84
CA ASP A 90 2.85 -17.26 -4.83
C ASP A 90 1.54 -16.68 -4.29
N ALA A 91 1.48 -16.34 -3.00
CA ALA A 91 0.29 -15.75 -2.40
C ALA A 91 0.01 -14.37 -3.00
N ARG A 92 -1.22 -14.15 -3.44
CA ARG A 92 -1.70 -12.89 -4.00
C ARG A 92 -3.03 -12.56 -3.33
N PHE A 93 -3.20 -11.29 -2.97
CA PHE A 93 -4.38 -10.80 -2.29
C PHE A 93 -4.97 -9.62 -3.07
N PRO A 94 -6.30 -9.54 -3.22
CA PRO A 94 -6.95 -8.35 -3.75
C PRO A 94 -6.63 -7.16 -2.84
N VAL A 95 -6.21 -6.06 -3.44
CA VAL A 95 -5.98 -4.81 -2.70
C VAL A 95 -7.33 -4.19 -2.42
N ARG A 96 -7.60 -3.90 -1.14
CA ARG A 96 -8.89 -3.35 -0.70
C ARG A 96 -8.85 -1.85 -0.47
N GLY A 97 -7.66 -1.29 -0.28
CA GLY A 97 -7.49 0.15 -0.14
C GLY A 97 -6.04 0.56 0.11
N LEU A 98 -5.83 1.87 -0.01
CA LEU A 98 -4.58 2.56 0.27
C LEU A 98 -4.78 3.45 1.50
N LEU A 99 -3.82 3.46 2.42
CA LEU A 99 -3.85 4.24 3.64
C LEU A 99 -2.61 5.14 3.68
N TRP A 100 -2.81 6.44 3.76
CA TRP A 100 -1.74 7.38 4.03
C TRP A 100 -1.59 7.58 5.54
N LEU A 101 -0.46 7.18 6.08
CA LEU A 101 -0.17 7.24 7.50
C LEU A 101 0.13 8.67 7.94
N SER A 102 -0.58 9.10 9.00
CA SER A 102 -0.35 10.36 9.69
C SER A 102 -0.37 10.12 11.20
N GLN A 103 0.65 10.60 11.90
CA GLN A 103 0.65 10.55 13.36
C GLN A 103 -0.36 11.57 13.90
N ALA A 104 -1.15 11.17 14.89
CA ALA A 104 -2.15 12.02 15.54
C ALA A 104 -2.41 11.55 16.98
N GLU A 105 -3.03 12.40 17.79
CA GLU A 105 -3.41 12.05 19.16
C GLU A 105 -4.62 11.10 19.21
N THR A 106 -5.48 11.13 18.21
CA THR A 106 -6.69 10.32 18.12
C THR A 106 -6.68 9.43 16.89
N LEU A 107 -7.10 8.17 17.07
CA LEU A 107 -7.32 7.23 15.99
C LEU A 107 -8.47 7.72 15.11
N GLY A 108 -8.26 7.77 13.80
CA GLY A 108 -9.29 8.22 12.87
C GLY A 108 -8.96 7.93 11.41
N ILE A 109 -10.00 7.98 10.57
CA ILE A 109 -9.89 7.84 9.13
C ILE A 109 -10.57 9.01 8.46
N GLU A 110 -9.85 9.63 7.52
CA GLU A 110 -10.34 10.79 6.78
C GLU A 110 -10.26 10.55 5.28
N PRO A 111 -11.29 10.98 4.52
CA PRO A 111 -11.23 10.93 3.07
C PRO A 111 -10.12 11.83 2.55
N MET A 112 -9.65 11.54 1.33
CA MET A 112 -8.61 12.29 0.67
C MET A 112 -9.11 12.75 -0.70
N SER A 113 -8.76 13.98 -1.09
CA SER A 113 -9.05 14.44 -2.44
C SER A 113 -8.24 13.64 -3.47
N ALA A 114 -8.76 13.52 -4.69
CA ALA A 114 -8.08 12.78 -5.76
C ALA A 114 -6.68 13.36 -6.07
N GLY A 115 -6.53 14.70 -6.05
CA GLY A 115 -5.24 15.36 -6.28
C GLY A 115 -4.21 15.09 -5.17
N GLU A 116 -4.65 15.11 -3.90
CA GLU A 116 -3.78 14.74 -2.78
C GLU A 116 -3.36 13.27 -2.87
N ALA A 117 -4.31 12.38 -3.16
CA ALA A 117 -4.04 10.95 -3.31
C ALA A 117 -3.04 10.69 -4.44
N ALA A 118 -3.25 11.32 -5.60
CA ALA A 118 -2.36 11.18 -6.74
C ALA A 118 -0.93 11.69 -6.42
N SER A 119 -0.81 12.87 -5.80
CA SER A 119 0.51 13.41 -5.43
C SER A 119 1.26 12.54 -4.41
N ARG A 120 0.55 12.02 -3.40
CA ARG A 120 1.11 11.16 -2.36
C ARG A 120 1.50 9.80 -2.92
N MET A 121 0.69 9.24 -3.81
CA MET A 121 0.97 7.97 -4.47
C MET A 121 2.17 8.10 -5.43
N LEU A 122 2.26 9.19 -6.20
CA LEU A 122 3.42 9.50 -7.05
C LEU A 122 4.71 9.60 -6.22
N ALA A 123 4.67 10.26 -5.06
CA ALA A 123 5.81 10.35 -4.15
C ALA A 123 6.27 8.97 -3.64
N CYS A 124 5.36 7.99 -3.59
CA CYS A 124 5.65 6.61 -3.21
C CYS A 124 6.06 5.71 -4.38
N CYS A 125 6.24 6.21 -5.61
CA CYS A 125 6.65 5.40 -6.77
C CYS A 125 8.15 5.57 -7.07
N PRO A 126 9.08 4.93 -6.32
CA PRO A 126 10.51 5.18 -6.48
C PRO A 126 10.98 4.89 -7.91
N VAL A 127 12.00 5.63 -8.35
CA VAL A 127 12.61 5.57 -9.69
C VAL A 127 11.72 6.22 -10.76
N VAL A 128 10.51 5.70 -10.97
CA VAL A 128 9.63 6.17 -12.06
C VAL A 128 9.01 7.54 -11.78
N ASN A 129 8.93 7.96 -10.52
CA ASN A 129 8.48 9.31 -10.14
C ASN A 129 9.46 10.43 -10.54
N THR A 130 10.71 10.09 -10.83
CA THR A 130 11.74 11.05 -11.25
C THR A 130 12.07 10.97 -12.74
N ASP A 131 11.46 10.04 -13.48
CA ASP A 131 11.70 9.87 -14.92
C ASP A 131 10.70 10.72 -15.74
N PRO A 132 11.13 11.85 -16.33
CA PRO A 132 10.26 12.74 -17.07
C PRO A 132 9.62 12.08 -18.31
N TYR A 133 10.23 11.02 -18.86
CA TYR A 133 9.71 10.30 -20.03
C TYR A 133 8.65 9.25 -19.67
N ARG A 134 8.36 9.07 -18.38
CA ARG A 134 7.39 8.09 -17.89
C ARG A 134 6.29 8.69 -17.04
N LEU A 135 6.41 9.97 -16.64
CA LEU A 135 5.45 10.65 -15.78
C LEU A 135 4.01 10.55 -16.31
N GLU A 136 3.77 10.78 -17.60
CA GLU A 136 2.43 10.66 -18.19
C GLU A 136 1.83 9.27 -17.93
N ARG A 137 2.60 8.21 -18.19
CA ARG A 137 2.18 6.82 -17.94
C ARG A 137 1.98 6.54 -16.45
N VAL A 138 2.85 7.08 -15.59
CA VAL A 138 2.70 6.95 -14.13
C VAL A 138 1.38 7.59 -13.69
N PHE A 139 1.07 8.80 -14.16
CA PHE A 139 -0.20 9.47 -13.87
C PHE A 139 -1.40 8.66 -14.36
N SER A 140 -1.40 8.15 -15.60
CA SER A 140 -2.49 7.31 -16.10
C SER A 140 -2.73 6.07 -15.24
N VAL A 141 -1.65 5.43 -14.74
CA VAL A 141 -1.78 4.28 -13.85
C VAL A 141 -2.29 4.69 -12.47
N ILE A 142 -1.81 5.81 -11.91
CA ILE A 142 -2.31 6.34 -10.63
C ILE A 142 -3.79 6.68 -10.73
N GLU A 143 -4.24 7.35 -11.80
CA GLU A 143 -5.65 7.66 -12.05
C GLU A 143 -6.49 6.38 -12.11
N ARG A 144 -6.03 5.36 -12.84
CA ARG A 144 -6.71 4.06 -12.88
C ARG A 144 -6.79 3.42 -11.51
N VAL A 145 -5.71 3.44 -10.73
CA VAL A 145 -5.70 2.89 -9.36
C VAL A 145 -6.73 3.62 -8.49
N LEU A 146 -6.72 4.96 -8.49
CA LEU A 146 -7.61 5.77 -7.66
C LEU A 146 -9.07 5.74 -8.13
N SER A 147 -9.35 5.33 -9.37
CA SER A 147 -10.71 5.06 -9.86
C SER A 147 -11.32 3.77 -9.31
N VAL A 148 -10.49 2.85 -8.81
CA VAL A 148 -10.91 1.52 -8.32
C VAL A 148 -10.69 1.37 -6.82
N LEU A 149 -9.57 1.89 -6.30
CA LEU A 149 -9.14 1.71 -4.92
C LEU A 149 -9.31 3.00 -4.11
N PRO A 150 -10.00 2.94 -2.96
CA PRO A 150 -10.08 4.09 -2.07
C PRO A 150 -8.72 4.39 -1.44
N MET A 151 -8.39 5.67 -1.34
CA MET A 151 -7.22 6.15 -0.59
C MET A 151 -7.67 7.11 0.52
N HIS A 152 -7.33 6.78 1.76
CA HIS A 152 -7.71 7.56 2.95
C HIS A 152 -6.49 7.94 3.77
N THR A 153 -6.61 8.96 4.61
CA THR A 153 -5.62 9.23 5.66
C THR A 153 -5.97 8.40 6.89
N LEU A 154 -5.03 7.59 7.38
CA LEU A 154 -5.12 6.91 8.66
C LEU A 154 -4.35 7.73 9.70
N LYS A 155 -5.08 8.28 10.66
CA LYS A 155 -4.56 8.95 11.85
C LYS A 155 -4.42 7.94 12.97
N PHE A 156 -3.25 7.84 13.57
CA PHE A 156 -3.00 6.90 14.67
C PHE A 156 -1.86 7.40 15.58
N ARG A 157 -1.84 6.93 16.82
CA ARG A 157 -0.68 7.02 17.72
C ARG A 157 0.10 5.71 17.70
N ARG A 158 1.36 5.78 18.15
CA ARG A 158 2.24 4.60 18.23
C ARG A 158 1.65 3.45 19.06
N ASP A 159 0.94 3.79 20.13
CA ASP A 159 0.45 2.82 21.12
C ASP A 159 -1.02 2.40 20.88
N ASP A 160 -1.61 2.80 19.74
CA ASP A 160 -2.94 2.32 19.37
C ASP A 160 -2.87 0.80 19.13
N PRO A 161 -3.75 -0.01 19.75
CA PRO A 161 -3.83 -1.43 19.47
C PRO A 161 -4.13 -1.68 17.98
N PHE A 162 -3.43 -2.63 17.37
CA PHE A 162 -3.59 -2.90 15.95
C PHE A 162 -5.03 -3.34 15.63
N GLU A 163 -5.68 -4.08 16.51
CA GLU A 163 -7.08 -4.52 16.37
C GLU A 163 -8.05 -3.34 16.30
N ALA A 164 -7.78 -2.25 17.03
CA ALA A 164 -8.58 -1.03 16.96
C ALA A 164 -8.37 -0.31 15.62
N ILE A 165 -7.13 -0.27 15.13
CA ILE A 165 -6.80 0.28 13.80
C ILE A 165 -7.48 -0.55 12.70
N GLU A 166 -7.39 -1.88 12.77
CA GLU A 166 -8.03 -2.79 11.82
C GLU A 166 -9.55 -2.60 11.81
N ALA A 167 -10.19 -2.57 12.98
CA ALA A 167 -11.63 -2.33 13.09
C ALA A 167 -12.05 -0.98 12.47
N MET A 168 -11.26 0.08 12.70
CA MET A 168 -11.50 1.40 12.11
C MET A 168 -11.40 1.35 10.59
N VAL A 169 -10.33 0.75 10.05
CA VAL A 169 -10.11 0.62 8.59
C VAL A 169 -11.23 -0.16 7.93
N LEU A 170 -11.57 -1.33 8.47
CA LEU A 170 -12.59 -2.21 7.90
C LEU A 170 -14.02 -1.63 8.05
N GLY A 171 -14.27 -0.82 9.09
CA GLY A 171 -15.55 -0.16 9.31
C GLY A 171 -15.77 1.07 8.42
N ALA A 172 -14.71 1.85 8.17
CA ALA A 172 -14.79 3.08 7.39
C ALA A 172 -14.77 2.82 5.87
N ILE A 173 -14.00 1.82 5.43
CA ILE A 173 -13.77 1.56 4.01
C ILE A 173 -14.47 0.25 3.65
N LYS A 174 -15.67 0.36 3.08
CA LYS A 174 -16.36 -0.80 2.53
C LYS A 174 -15.55 -1.32 1.34
N PRO A 175 -15.20 -2.63 1.29
CA PRO A 175 -14.53 -3.18 0.13
C PRO A 175 -15.40 -2.95 -1.11
N ALA A 176 -14.79 -2.55 -2.22
CA ALA A 176 -15.46 -2.52 -3.52
C ALA A 176 -16.16 -3.87 -3.73
N SER A 177 -17.48 -3.83 -3.90
CA SER A 177 -18.28 -5.00 -4.22
C SER A 177 -17.77 -5.52 -5.57
N VAL A 178 -17.19 -6.72 -5.55
CA VAL A 178 -16.87 -7.48 -6.77
C VAL A 178 -18.17 -8.02 -7.34
#